data_AF-A0A0R3PY45-F1
#
_entry.id   AF-A0A0R3PY45-F1
#
_cell.length_a   1.000
_cell.length_b   1.000
_cell.length_c   1.000
_cell.angle_alpha   90.00
_cell.angle_beta   90.00
_cell.angle_gamma   90.00
#
_symmetry.space_group_name_H-M   'P 1'
#
loop_
_entity.id
_entity.type
_entity.pdbx_description
1 polymer ?
#
loop_
_entity_poly.entity_id
_entity_poly.type
_entity_poly.pdbx_seq_one_letter_code
_entity_poly.pdbx_strand_id
1 'polypeptide(L)'
;MKIILLVAMRSWAWQMCTELGYFQTTDSNQSTIFGRTLPVEFFSNQCVDLFGQGYTLAFTYDGVAGVRKKYGGASAYRGTNVVFPNGSIDPWKSLGVLHSDINKNVDAFMIEGAAHCSDMYPASSNDTVALELARQRILYNLQRWIMEAHSSASTIVVVVFSLHSVKHSICCTISTFSLVRVIKGSF
;
A
#
# COMPACT_ATOMS: atom_id res chain seq x y z
N MET A 1 -29.85 5.89 2.06
CA MET A 1 -28.74 5.26 2.81
C MET A 1 -28.69 3.73 2.66
N LYS A 2 -29.80 2.99 2.73
CA LYS A 2 -29.81 1.51 2.58
C LYS A 2 -29.30 0.96 1.23
N ILE A 3 -29.53 1.67 0.11
CA ILE A 3 -29.10 1.23 -1.22
C ILE A 3 -27.56 1.27 -1.38
N ILE A 4 -26.88 2.27 -0.78
CA ILE A 4 -25.42 2.41 -0.86
C ILE A 4 -24.71 1.27 -0.10
N LEU A 5 -25.26 0.83 1.03
CA LEU A 5 -24.71 -0.28 1.81
C LEU A 5 -24.74 -1.61 1.03
N LEU A 6 -25.80 -1.86 0.26
CA LEU A 6 -25.95 -3.08 -0.54
C LEU A 6 -24.98 -3.14 -1.72
N VAL A 7 -24.68 -2.00 -2.36
CA VAL A 7 -23.73 -1.94 -3.48
C VAL A 7 -22.30 -2.22 -3.00
N ALA A 8 -21.89 -1.62 -1.88
CA ALA A 8 -20.55 -1.83 -1.33
C ALA A 8 -20.29 -3.30 -0.97
N MET A 9 -21.28 -3.98 -0.38
CA MET A 9 -21.14 -5.39 0.01
C MET A 9 -21.09 -6.34 -1.18
N ARG A 10 -21.85 -6.08 -2.24
CA ARG A 10 -21.78 -6.90 -3.45
C ARG A 10 -20.44 -6.73 -4.16
N SER A 11 -19.91 -5.51 -4.26
CA SER A 11 -18.59 -5.25 -4.84
C SER A 11 -17.48 -5.91 -4.02
N TRP A 12 -17.53 -5.82 -2.69
CA TRP A 12 -16.59 -6.51 -1.83
C TRP A 12 -16.68 -8.02 -2.01
N ALA A 13 -17.88 -8.61 -1.95
CA ALA A 13 -18.07 -10.04 -2.19
C ALA A 13 -17.51 -10.47 -3.55
N TRP A 14 -17.67 -9.66 -4.60
CA TRP A 14 -17.10 -9.96 -5.91
C TRP A 14 -15.57 -10.04 -5.85
N GLN A 15 -14.88 -9.06 -5.24
CA GLN A 15 -13.41 -9.09 -5.10
C GLN A 15 -12.92 -10.31 -4.31
N MET A 16 -13.69 -10.73 -3.30
CA MET A 16 -13.40 -11.91 -2.50
C MET A 16 -13.48 -13.18 -3.33
N CYS A 17 -14.49 -13.27 -4.19
CA CYS A 17 -14.73 -14.42 -5.07
C CYS A 17 -13.82 -14.45 -6.30
N THR A 18 -13.11 -13.37 -6.62
CA THR A 18 -12.28 -13.28 -7.84
C THR A 18 -10.79 -13.14 -7.59
N GLU A 19 -10.39 -12.44 -6.54
CA GLU A 19 -9.01 -11.94 -6.41
C GLU A 19 -8.43 -12.12 -5.00
N LEU A 20 -9.24 -11.97 -3.95
CA LEU A 20 -8.74 -11.88 -2.58
C LEU A 20 -8.93 -13.15 -1.75
N GLY A 21 -10.01 -13.91 -1.97
CA GLY A 21 -10.27 -15.18 -1.26
C GLY A 21 -10.29 -15.09 0.26
N TYR A 22 -10.64 -13.94 0.82
CA TYR A 22 -10.45 -13.61 2.25
C TYR A 22 -11.60 -14.18 3.13
N PHE A 23 -11.84 -15.48 2.98
CA PHE A 23 -12.93 -16.20 3.65
C PHE A 23 -12.57 -16.50 5.11
N GLN A 24 -13.45 -16.12 6.03
CA GLN A 24 -13.26 -16.32 7.47
C GLN A 24 -13.85 -17.67 7.87
N THR A 25 -13.04 -18.73 7.79
CA THR A 25 -13.46 -20.10 8.09
C THR A 25 -13.07 -20.51 9.51
N THR A 26 -13.72 -21.56 10.02
CA THR A 26 -13.44 -22.16 11.33
C THR A 26 -13.08 -23.64 11.24
N ASP A 27 -12.97 -24.16 10.01
CA ASP A 27 -12.73 -25.56 9.69
C ASP A 27 -11.28 -26.04 9.94
N SER A 28 -10.37 -25.13 10.30
CA SER A 28 -8.95 -25.43 10.54
C SER A 28 -8.65 -25.99 11.95
N ASN A 29 -9.49 -25.71 12.96
CA ASN A 29 -9.24 -26.16 14.34
C ASN A 29 -10.53 -26.31 15.17
N GLN A 30 -10.83 -27.55 15.56
CA GLN A 30 -12.02 -27.90 16.36
C GLN A 30 -11.97 -27.40 17.80
N SER A 31 -10.79 -27.12 18.34
CA SER A 31 -10.59 -26.66 19.73
C SER A 31 -10.82 -25.16 19.91
N THR A 32 -11.17 -24.44 18.85
CA THR A 32 -11.55 -23.02 18.94
C THR A 32 -12.94 -22.87 19.53
N ILE A 33 -13.27 -21.69 20.06
CA ILE A 33 -14.61 -21.38 20.57
C ILE A 33 -15.72 -21.49 19.51
N PHE A 34 -15.35 -21.51 18.22
CA PHE A 34 -16.28 -21.62 17.10
C PHE A 34 -16.45 -23.06 16.60
N GLY A 35 -15.57 -23.99 16.98
CA GLY A 35 -15.54 -25.34 16.39
C GLY A 35 -15.45 -25.31 14.86
N ARG A 36 -15.87 -26.40 14.19
CA ARG A 36 -15.85 -26.52 12.73
C ARG A 36 -17.21 -26.23 12.08
N THR A 37 -17.79 -25.07 12.38
CA THR A 37 -19.14 -24.71 11.91
C THR A 37 -19.18 -23.99 10.57
N LEU A 38 -18.09 -23.34 10.15
CA LEU A 38 -18.04 -22.53 8.93
C LEU A 38 -16.89 -22.97 8.02
N PRO A 39 -17.13 -23.89 7.08
CA PRO A 39 -16.12 -24.36 6.14
C PRO A 39 -15.99 -23.42 4.93
N VAL A 40 -14.87 -23.50 4.21
CA VAL A 40 -14.61 -22.64 3.03
C VAL A 40 -15.68 -22.76 1.95
N GLU A 41 -16.30 -23.94 1.81
CA GLU A 41 -17.34 -24.23 0.83
C GLU A 41 -18.58 -23.36 1.03
N PHE A 42 -18.88 -22.94 2.27
CA PHE A 42 -19.97 -22.02 2.54
C PHE A 42 -19.79 -20.69 1.79
N PHE A 43 -18.55 -20.18 1.71
CA PHE A 43 -18.25 -18.94 1.01
C PHE A 43 -18.17 -19.15 -0.51
N SER A 44 -17.56 -20.25 -0.96
CA SER A 44 -17.51 -20.52 -2.41
C SER A 44 -18.88 -20.76 -3.02
N ASN A 45 -19.81 -21.39 -2.29
CA ASN A 45 -21.18 -21.57 -2.76
C ASN A 45 -21.91 -20.22 -2.89
N GLN A 46 -21.70 -19.29 -1.96
CA GLN A 46 -22.22 -17.93 -2.10
C GLN A 46 -21.64 -17.21 -3.34
N CYS A 47 -20.37 -17.42 -3.66
CA CYS A 47 -19.79 -16.88 -4.89
C CYS A 47 -20.51 -17.38 -6.15
N VAL A 48 -20.81 -18.68 -6.20
CA VAL A 48 -21.59 -19.29 -7.28
C VAL A 48 -23.01 -18.71 -7.35
N ASP A 49 -23.69 -18.61 -6.21
CA ASP A 49 -25.07 -18.10 -6.14
C ASP A 49 -25.17 -16.62 -6.56
N LEU A 50 -24.18 -15.81 -6.20
CA LEU A 50 -24.20 -14.36 -6.43
C LEU A 50 -23.70 -13.95 -7.83
N PHE A 51 -22.75 -14.68 -8.39
CA PHE A 51 -22.00 -14.27 -9.59
C PHE A 51 -22.02 -15.30 -10.73
N GLY A 52 -22.51 -16.53 -10.49
CA GLY A 52 -22.74 -17.56 -11.49
C GLY A 52 -21.81 -18.77 -11.37
N GLN A 53 -22.14 -19.84 -12.11
CA GLN A 53 -21.51 -21.16 -12.01
C GLN A 53 -20.00 -21.19 -12.28
N GLY A 54 -19.44 -20.17 -12.92
CA GLY A 54 -17.99 -20.04 -13.14
C GLY A 54 -17.20 -19.64 -11.89
N TYR A 55 -17.83 -19.02 -10.89
CA TYR A 55 -17.18 -18.50 -9.68
C TYR A 55 -16.97 -19.59 -8.62
N THR A 56 -16.35 -20.69 -9.05
CA THR A 56 -16.04 -21.85 -8.21
C THR A 56 -14.91 -21.53 -7.21
N LEU A 57 -14.71 -22.40 -6.22
CA LEU A 57 -13.57 -22.32 -5.32
C LEU A 57 -12.23 -22.38 -6.07
N ALA A 58 -12.13 -23.22 -7.11
CA ALA A 58 -10.92 -23.31 -7.95
C ALA A 58 -10.64 -22.00 -8.69
N PHE A 59 -11.67 -21.39 -9.28
CA PHE A 59 -11.57 -20.07 -9.90
C PHE A 59 -11.05 -19.01 -8.91
N THR A 60 -11.57 -19.02 -7.68
CA THR A 60 -11.12 -18.10 -6.62
C THR A 60 -9.65 -18.33 -6.29
N TYR A 61 -9.21 -19.60 -6.12
CA TYR A 61 -7.81 -19.93 -5.85
C TYR A 61 -6.85 -19.47 -6.96
N ASP A 62 -7.22 -19.65 -8.22
CA ASP A 62 -6.43 -19.18 -9.36
C ASP A 62 -6.30 -17.65 -9.35
N GLY A 63 -7.38 -16.95 -9.03
CA GLY A 63 -7.40 -15.51 -8.84
C GLY A 63 -6.46 -15.02 -7.74
N VAL A 64 -6.55 -15.62 -6.55
CA VAL A 64 -5.64 -15.34 -5.42
C VAL A 64 -4.19 -15.61 -5.81
N ALA A 65 -3.92 -16.71 -6.50
CA ALA A 65 -2.58 -17.02 -7.00
C ALA A 65 -2.07 -15.96 -7.99
N GLY A 66 -2.94 -15.45 -8.87
CA GLY A 66 -2.67 -14.35 -9.80
C GLY A 66 -2.32 -13.05 -9.07
N VAL A 67 -3.11 -12.65 -8.08
CA VAL A 67 -2.85 -11.47 -7.23
C VAL A 67 -1.54 -11.62 -6.48
N ARG A 68 -1.30 -12.78 -5.85
CA ARG A 68 -0.04 -13.04 -5.13
C ARG A 68 1.16 -13.02 -6.06
N LYS A 69 1.05 -13.55 -7.28
CA LYS A 69 2.12 -13.49 -8.29
C LYS A 69 2.39 -12.04 -8.71
N LYS A 70 1.36 -11.22 -8.86
CA LYS A 70 1.48 -9.82 -9.27
C LYS A 70 2.10 -8.94 -8.18
N TYR A 71 1.61 -9.05 -6.94
CA TYR A 71 1.96 -8.14 -5.84
C TYR A 71 2.95 -8.71 -4.82
N GLY A 72 3.23 -10.02 -4.86
CA GLY A 72 4.18 -10.71 -3.98
C GLY A 72 3.59 -11.19 -2.64
N GLY A 73 2.48 -10.62 -2.20
CA GLY A 73 1.90 -10.91 -0.88
C GLY A 73 2.79 -10.41 0.28
N ALA A 74 2.44 -10.79 1.51
CA ALA A 74 3.10 -10.32 2.73
C ALA A 74 4.59 -10.66 2.81
N SER A 75 5.00 -11.83 2.30
CA SER A 75 6.38 -12.33 2.42
C SER A 75 7.30 -11.89 1.27
N ALA A 76 6.75 -11.34 0.17
CA ALA A 76 7.54 -10.95 -1.00
C ALA A 76 7.10 -9.59 -1.55
N TYR A 77 6.78 -8.65 -0.66
CA TYR A 77 6.45 -7.28 -1.03
C TYR A 77 7.60 -6.60 -1.81
N ARG A 78 7.24 -5.90 -2.90
CA ARG A 78 8.20 -5.32 -3.86
C ARG A 78 8.14 -3.80 -3.97
N GLY A 79 7.22 -3.13 -3.28
CA GLY A 79 7.14 -1.67 -3.28
C GLY A 79 8.21 -1.02 -2.42
N THR A 80 8.29 0.31 -2.48
CA THR A 80 9.22 1.13 -1.70
C THR A 80 8.47 2.26 -1.00
N ASN A 81 9.09 2.83 0.04
CA ASN A 81 8.54 3.96 0.79
C ASN A 81 7.14 3.68 1.36
N VAL A 82 7.01 2.62 2.17
CA VAL A 82 5.74 2.22 2.78
C VAL A 82 5.90 1.92 4.26
N VAL A 83 4.94 2.39 5.06
CA VAL A 83 4.81 2.01 6.47
C VAL A 83 3.72 0.96 6.62
N PHE A 84 4.02 -0.16 7.27
CA PHE A 84 3.08 -1.23 7.63
C PHE A 84 2.90 -1.28 9.15
N PRO A 85 2.04 -0.41 9.73
CA PRO A 85 1.65 -0.53 11.12
C PRO A 85 0.69 -1.72 11.28
N ASN A 86 0.96 -2.57 12.26
CA ASN A 86 0.09 -3.71 12.58
C ASN A 86 -0.32 -3.64 14.05
N GLY A 87 -1.60 -3.87 14.35
CA GLY A 87 -2.08 -3.93 15.73
C GLY A 87 -1.79 -5.30 16.37
N SER A 88 -1.19 -5.33 17.56
CA SER A 88 -0.87 -6.58 18.28
C SER A 88 -2.10 -7.44 18.59
N ILE A 89 -3.30 -6.85 18.74
CA ILE A 89 -4.55 -7.58 18.96
C ILE A 89 -5.41 -7.73 17.69
N ASP A 90 -4.99 -7.12 16.58
CA ASP A 90 -5.67 -7.26 15.29
C ASP A 90 -5.42 -8.68 14.73
N PRO A 91 -6.47 -9.49 14.44
CA PRO A 91 -6.28 -10.78 13.79
C PRO A 91 -5.68 -10.65 12.37
N TRP A 92 -5.91 -9.52 11.70
CA TRP A 92 -5.45 -9.29 10.34
C TRP A 92 -3.94 -9.08 10.20
N LYS A 93 -3.22 -8.84 11.30
CA LYS A 93 -1.75 -8.75 11.30
C LYS A 93 -1.08 -9.98 10.65
N SER A 94 -1.71 -11.15 10.76
CA SER A 94 -1.19 -12.40 10.19
C SER A 94 -1.10 -12.40 8.67
N LEU A 95 -1.85 -11.52 8.01
CA LEU A 95 -1.88 -11.35 6.55
C LEU A 95 -1.08 -10.13 6.07
N GLY A 96 -0.51 -9.36 6.99
CA GLY A 96 0.26 -8.14 6.72
C GLY A 96 1.77 -8.39 6.57
N VAL A 97 2.49 -7.36 6.12
CA VAL A 97 3.96 -7.34 6.15
C VAL A 97 4.42 -7.08 7.58
N LEU A 98 5.22 -7.98 8.15
CA LEU A 98 5.66 -7.93 9.55
C LEU A 98 7.16 -7.61 9.73
N HIS A 99 7.90 -7.51 8.63
CA HIS A 99 9.34 -7.26 8.65
C HIS A 99 9.71 -6.08 7.75
N SER A 100 10.54 -5.18 8.26
CA SER A 100 11.04 -4.02 7.51
C SER A 100 12.05 -4.45 6.44
N ASP A 101 12.15 -3.64 5.38
CA ASP A 101 13.18 -3.74 4.35
C ASP A 101 13.81 -2.35 4.18
N ILE A 102 14.96 -2.15 4.82
CA ILE A 102 15.67 -0.86 4.86
C ILE A 102 16.08 -0.44 3.45
N ASN A 103 16.46 -1.39 2.59
CA ASN A 103 16.90 -1.08 1.21
C ASN A 103 15.76 -0.55 0.35
N LYS A 104 14.51 -0.84 0.72
CA LYS A 104 13.30 -0.36 0.05
C LYS A 104 12.58 0.77 0.79
N ASN A 105 13.12 1.28 1.89
CA ASN A 105 12.40 2.18 2.80
C ASN A 105 11.02 1.61 3.21
N VAL A 106 10.94 0.30 3.48
CA VAL A 106 9.73 -0.34 3.98
C VAL A 106 9.86 -0.49 5.49
N ASP A 107 8.93 0.12 6.22
CA ASP A 107 8.94 0.17 7.68
C ASP A 107 7.73 -0.58 8.25
N ALA A 108 7.93 -1.80 8.73
CA ALA A 108 6.88 -2.64 9.32
C ALA A 108 7.08 -2.75 10.84
N PHE A 109 6.00 -2.56 11.61
CA PHE A 109 6.08 -2.65 13.07
C PHE A 109 4.75 -3.00 13.72
N MET A 110 4.85 -3.51 14.95
CA MET A 110 3.70 -3.82 15.80
C MET A 110 3.38 -2.65 16.73
N ILE A 111 2.09 -2.37 16.91
CA ILE A 111 1.57 -1.42 17.87
C ILE A 111 0.93 -2.22 19.02
N GLU A 112 1.61 -2.21 20.17
CA GLU A 112 1.15 -2.95 21.35
C GLU A 112 -0.18 -2.41 21.89
N GLY A 113 -1.13 -3.31 22.16
CA GLY A 113 -2.49 -3.00 22.57
C GLY A 113 -3.43 -2.47 21.47
N ALA A 114 -2.96 -2.20 20.25
CA ALA A 114 -3.79 -1.65 19.19
C ALA A 114 -4.57 -2.71 18.40
N ALA A 115 -5.82 -2.39 18.09
CA ALA A 115 -6.70 -3.15 17.20
C ALA A 115 -6.60 -2.64 15.76
N HIS A 116 -7.49 -3.16 14.90
CA HIS A 116 -7.51 -2.90 13.47
C HIS A 116 -7.51 -1.40 13.14
N CYS A 117 -6.44 -0.97 12.45
CA CYS A 117 -6.25 0.40 11.96
C CYS A 117 -6.41 1.49 13.04
N SER A 118 -6.05 1.21 14.30
CA SER A 118 -6.21 2.17 15.41
C SER A 118 -5.45 3.48 15.14
N ASP A 119 -4.33 3.41 14.44
CA ASP A 119 -3.47 4.53 14.04
C ASP A 119 -4.16 5.54 13.11
N MET A 120 -5.17 5.10 12.35
CA MET A 120 -5.90 5.93 11.40
C MET A 120 -7.02 6.77 12.04
N TYR A 121 -7.42 6.46 13.27
CA TYR A 121 -8.40 7.28 13.99
C TYR A 121 -7.77 8.59 14.48
N PRO A 122 -8.57 9.66 14.63
CA PRO A 122 -8.11 10.90 15.26
C PRO A 122 -7.47 10.64 16.62
N ALA A 123 -6.45 11.43 16.95
CA ALA A 123 -5.81 11.37 18.25
C ALA A 123 -6.82 11.63 19.38
N SER A 124 -6.65 10.92 20.49
CA SER A 124 -7.51 10.96 21.66
C SER A 124 -6.67 10.99 22.92
N SER A 125 -7.17 11.63 23.99
CA SER A 125 -6.52 11.62 25.30
C SER A 125 -6.46 10.22 25.94
N ASN A 126 -7.21 9.26 25.39
CA ASN A 126 -7.23 7.87 25.85
C ASN A 126 -6.29 6.97 25.03
N ASP A 127 -5.52 7.52 24.09
CA ASP A 127 -4.59 6.73 23.30
C ASP A 127 -3.49 6.14 24.18
N THR A 128 -3.06 4.93 23.83
CA THR A 128 -1.90 4.34 24.49
C THR A 128 -0.63 5.04 24.01
N VAL A 129 0.40 5.06 24.85
CA VAL A 129 1.73 5.59 24.47
C VAL A 129 2.25 4.90 23.21
N ALA A 130 2.02 3.59 23.05
CA ALA A 130 2.41 2.85 21.85
C ALA A 130 1.73 3.39 20.57
N LEU A 131 0.45 3.77 20.66
CA LEU A 131 -0.30 4.33 19.55
C LEU A 131 0.16 5.75 19.21
N GLU A 132 0.46 6.58 20.21
CA GLU A 132 1.03 7.92 20.00
C GLU A 132 2.38 7.85 19.28
N LEU A 133 3.28 6.98 19.76
CA LEU A 133 4.59 6.75 19.15
C LEU A 133 4.48 6.18 17.72
N ALA A 134 3.51 5.31 17.47
CA ALA A 134 3.23 4.79 16.14
C ALA A 134 2.86 5.92 15.15
N ARG A 135 1.96 6.82 15.55
CA ARG A 135 1.58 7.97 14.71
C ARG A 135 2.76 8.92 14.45
N GLN A 136 3.61 9.16 15.45
CA GLN A 136 4.83 9.94 15.28
C GLN A 136 5.81 9.28 14.29
N ARG A 137 6.01 7.96 14.37
CA ARG A 137 6.85 7.20 13.45
C ARG A 137 6.32 7.21 12.00
N ILE A 138 4.99 7.10 11.83
CA ILE A 138 4.35 7.24 10.52
C ILE A 138 4.59 8.65 9.97
N LEU A 139 4.33 9.69 10.76
CA LEU A 139 4.51 11.09 10.37
C LEU A 139 5.96 11.38 9.96
N TYR A 140 6.94 10.87 10.71
CA TYR A 140 8.36 11.00 10.39
C TYR A 140 8.70 10.45 9.01
N ASN A 141 8.25 9.23 8.68
CA ASN A 141 8.49 8.64 7.36
C ASN A 141 7.84 9.46 6.24
N LEU A 142 6.58 9.91 6.43
CA LEU A 142 5.88 10.74 5.46
C LEU A 142 6.60 12.07 5.20
N GLN A 143 7.00 12.78 6.26
CA GLN A 143 7.73 14.04 6.14
C GLN A 143 9.05 13.85 5.39
N ARG A 144 9.80 12.80 5.73
CA ARG A 144 11.06 12.46 5.06
C ARG A 144 10.86 12.24 3.56
N TRP A 145 9.91 11.40 3.17
CA TRP A 145 9.68 11.10 1.74
C TRP A 145 9.18 12.31 0.95
N ILE A 146 8.36 13.17 1.56
CA ILE A 146 7.92 14.42 0.94
C ILE A 146 9.13 15.34 0.68
N MET A 147 10.02 15.50 1.67
CA MET A 147 11.25 16.30 1.52
C MET A 147 12.18 15.72 0.45
N GLU A 148 12.40 14.40 0.45
CA GLU A 148 13.19 13.70 -0.57
C GLU A 148 12.62 13.97 -1.98
N ALA A 149 11.29 13.86 -2.15
CA ALA A 149 10.63 14.13 -3.43
C ALA A 149 10.81 15.59 -3.90
N HIS A 150 10.70 16.57 -3.00
CA HIS A 150 10.93 17.98 -3.34
C HIS A 150 12.38 18.29 -3.72
N SER A 151 13.34 17.68 -3.01
CA SER A 151 14.77 17.83 -3.32
C SER A 151 15.13 17.18 -4.67
N SER A 152 14.54 16.02 -4.97
CA SER A 152 14.73 15.31 -6.24
C SER A 152 14.19 16.09 -7.44
N ALA A 153 13.10 16.84 -7.26
CA ALA A 153 12.53 17.70 -8.30
C ALA A 153 13.34 18.99 -8.55
N SER A 154 14.20 19.39 -7.61
CA SER A 154 14.97 20.64 -7.67
C SER A 154 16.39 20.45 -8.24
N THR A 155 16.84 19.21 -8.43
CA THR A 155 18.14 18.91 -9.06
C THR A 155 18.05 19.12 -10.57
N ILE A 156 18.14 20.37 -11.03
CA ILE A 156 18.52 20.65 -12.42
C ILE A 156 20.01 20.33 -12.54
N VAL A 157 20.35 19.19 -13.14
CA VAL A 157 21.71 18.94 -13.58
C VAL A 157 22.00 19.89 -14.74
N VAL A 158 22.56 21.06 -14.44
CA VAL A 158 23.14 21.92 -15.47
C VAL A 158 24.44 21.24 -15.91
N VAL A 159 24.35 20.36 -16.91
CA VAL A 159 25.54 19.86 -17.61
C VAL A 159 26.06 21.01 -18.47
N VAL A 160 26.99 21.80 -17.92
CA VAL A 160 27.72 22.79 -18.70
C VAL A 160 28.73 22.04 -19.57
N PHE A 161 28.37 21.76 -20.83
CA PHE A 161 29.34 21.33 -21.82
C PHE A 161 30.24 22.52 -22.16
N SER A 162 31.46 22.55 -21.60
CA SER A 162 32.48 23.53 -21.95
C SER A 162 33.05 23.21 -23.34
N LEU A 163 32.39 23.70 -24.39
CA LEU A 163 32.94 23.68 -25.74
C LEU A 163 34.15 24.62 -25.79
N HIS A 164 35.35 24.03 -25.75
CA HIS A 164 36.58 24.73 -26.07
C HIS A 164 36.62 25.03 -27.57
N SER A 165 36.50 26.31 -27.95
CA SER A 165 37.40 26.89 -28.96
C SER A 165 37.27 28.40 -29.13
N VAL A 166 38.39 29.07 -28.81
CA VAL A 166 39.12 29.99 -29.70
C VAL A 166 38.49 31.37 -30.01
N LYS A 167 39.18 32.38 -29.45
CA LYS A 167 39.51 33.75 -29.93
C LYS A 167 38.62 34.96 -29.58
N HIS A 168 39.26 35.78 -28.75
CA HIS A 168 39.45 37.24 -28.83
C HIS A 168 38.30 38.20 -28.45
N SER A 169 38.66 39.07 -27.51
CA SER A 169 37.93 40.16 -26.88
C SER A 169 37.18 41.08 -27.84
N ILE A 170 35.87 41.27 -27.61
CA ILE A 170 35.19 42.56 -27.74
C ILE A 170 34.16 42.69 -26.60
N CYS A 171 34.19 43.84 -25.95
CA CYS A 171 33.41 44.24 -24.80
C CYS A 171 32.02 44.80 -25.21
N CYS A 172 31.07 44.65 -24.29
CA CYS A 172 29.80 45.36 -24.11
C CYS A 172 28.55 44.97 -24.94
N THR A 173 27.53 44.62 -24.14
CA THR A 173 26.08 44.82 -24.29
C THR A 173 25.36 44.19 -25.48
N ILE A 174 24.42 43.29 -25.19
CA ILE A 174 22.99 43.42 -25.54
C ILE A 174 22.21 42.38 -24.74
N SER A 175 21.12 42.84 -24.12
CA SER A 175 20.09 42.00 -23.51
C SER A 175 19.50 41.05 -24.55
N THR A 176 19.49 39.76 -24.26
CA THR A 176 18.61 38.81 -24.95
C THR A 176 17.95 37.89 -23.94
N PHE A 177 16.62 38.01 -23.90
CA PHE A 177 15.70 37.02 -23.35
C PHE A 177 16.13 35.61 -23.77
N SER A 178 16.57 34.79 -22.82
CA SER A 178 16.70 33.36 -23.06
C SER A 178 15.36 32.70 -22.73
N LEU A 179 14.68 32.34 -23.81
CA LEU A 179 13.49 31.52 -23.87
C LEU A 179 13.71 30.24 -23.02
N VAL A 180 13.05 30.14 -21.87
CA VAL A 180 13.00 28.89 -21.10
C VAL A 180 12.12 27.92 -21.90
N ARG A 181 12.74 27.07 -22.71
CA ARG A 181 12.04 25.97 -23.37
C ARG A 181 11.85 24.85 -22.34
N VAL A 182 10.69 24.84 -21.69
CA VAL A 182 10.22 23.71 -20.88
C VAL A 182 9.99 22.53 -21.83
N ILE A 183 10.93 21.59 -21.89
CA ILE A 183 10.69 20.30 -22.51
C ILE A 183 10.07 19.41 -21.43
N LYS A 184 8.72 19.29 -21.46
CA LYS A 184 8.04 18.16 -20.83
C LYS A 184 8.48 16.89 -21.56
N GLY A 185 9.37 16.12 -20.93
CA GLY A 185 9.69 14.77 -21.34
C GLY A 185 8.87 13.78 -20.52
N SER A 186 7.82 13.23 -21.14
CA SER A 186 7.21 11.97 -20.70
C SER A 186 8.08 10.82 -21.19
N PHE A 187 8.49 9.91 -20.30
CA PHE A 187 8.49 8.44 -20.44
C PHE A 187 8.94 7.81 -19.12
#